data_AF-A0A957NF47-F1
#
_entry.id   AF-A0A957NF47-F1
#
_cell.length_a   1.000
_cell.length_b   1.000
_cell.length_c   1.000
_cell.angle_alpha   90.00
_cell.angle_beta   90.00
_cell.angle_gamma   90.00
#
_symmetry.space_group_name_H-M   'P 1'
#
loop_
_entity.id
_entity.type
_entity.pdbx_description
1 polymer ?
#
loop_
_entity_poly.entity_id
_entity_poly.type
_entity_poly.pdbx_seq_one_letter_code
_entity_poly.pdbx_strand_id
1 'polypeptide(L)'
;MHPCTFAPLVTSTIINRTLSRLKRPRLLLPTALLLGLALWPLLPSPASPEALQAAEARLLSVVQRPVQQRMVPSGEHRLNTVIVGDGEKPPLVLMHGHGGGVGVFTQNFDALAEMYTVYAVDLLGWGRSDRPPFTGRTAESAQAWWVDSLEAWRQALGLERITLLGHSMGGFVATSYALAHSDHLDHLILVDAAGMSAPVQWQSGPYFNLTPQRVVRWVGPLGPRLVAASRQEESARTPYPEGALVDYYYQISAAPPSGEDAFRKILGMRAWALPQLPRLAELTVPTTLIWGADDELVSPRNGERAHALLPTSELYLVPAAGHSPYSEQPDAFHALLRNSPFRVHNPAPTAD
;
A
#
# COMPACT_ATOMS: atom_id res chain seq x y z
N MET A 1 29.32 73.44 70.00
CA MET A 1 28.06 72.70 69.81
C MET A 1 28.40 71.21 69.76
N HIS A 2 27.72 70.47 70.63
CA HIS A 2 27.60 69.02 70.87
C HIS A 2 27.83 68.00 69.71
N PRO A 3 28.03 66.69 70.01
CA PRO A 3 29.33 65.98 69.92
C PRO A 3 29.19 64.61 69.19
N CYS A 4 29.99 63.60 69.61
CA CYS A 4 29.86 62.14 69.39
C CYS A 4 30.67 61.58 68.18
N THR A 5 31.68 60.69 68.27
CA THR A 5 32.04 59.46 69.03
C THR A 5 31.97 58.20 68.17
N PHE A 6 32.99 57.33 68.34
CA PHE A 6 33.09 55.88 68.08
C PHE A 6 33.33 55.32 66.65
N ALA A 7 34.51 54.70 66.51
CA ALA A 7 34.85 53.57 65.60
C ALA A 7 34.27 52.23 66.19
N PRO A 8 34.39 51.00 65.60
CA PRO A 8 35.33 50.50 64.57
C PRO A 8 34.82 49.41 63.58
N LEU A 9 35.78 48.84 62.81
CA LEU A 9 35.80 47.68 61.88
C LEU A 9 34.69 46.62 61.95
N VAL A 10 34.26 46.08 60.78
CA VAL A 10 34.19 44.62 60.49
C VAL A 10 34.44 44.32 59.00
N THR A 11 35.28 43.32 58.77
CA THR A 11 35.70 42.62 57.54
C THR A 11 34.61 41.85 56.77
N SER A 12 34.95 41.52 55.51
CA SER A 12 34.41 40.45 54.65
C SER A 12 33.24 40.82 53.73
N THR A 13 33.50 40.80 52.41
CA THR A 13 32.75 40.08 51.35
C THR A 13 33.30 40.60 50.00
N ILE A 14 34.36 40.00 49.47
CA ILE A 14 34.28 38.92 48.45
C ILE A 14 33.65 39.43 47.14
N ILE A 15 34.51 39.66 46.15
CA ILE A 15 34.42 39.10 44.79
C ILE A 15 32.98 38.79 44.34
N ASN A 16 32.19 39.80 43.98
CA ASN A 16 30.90 39.55 43.34
C ASN A 16 30.36 40.71 42.50
N ARG A 17 31.24 41.51 41.88
CA ARG A 17 30.82 42.58 40.94
C ARG A 17 31.25 42.39 39.49
N THR A 18 31.75 41.20 39.13
CA THR A 18 32.21 40.91 37.76
C THR A 18 31.62 39.63 37.14
N LEU A 19 30.44 39.16 37.60
CA LEU A 19 29.76 37.99 37.03
C LEU A 19 28.23 38.15 36.89
N SER A 20 27.69 39.37 36.81
CA SER A 20 26.24 39.60 36.63
C SER A 20 25.84 40.13 35.25
N ARG A 21 26.72 40.09 34.25
CA ARG A 21 26.43 40.53 32.86
C ARG A 21 26.50 39.42 31.80
N LEU A 22 26.21 38.17 32.17
CA LEU A 22 25.82 37.14 31.22
C LEU A 22 24.34 36.81 31.43
N LYS A 23 23.48 37.57 30.76
CA LYS A 23 22.04 37.30 30.67
C LYS A 23 21.83 35.96 29.94
N ARG A 24 21.60 34.92 30.72
CA ARG A 24 20.97 33.60 30.44
C ARG A 24 20.56 33.32 28.97
N PRO A 25 21.23 32.39 28.26
CA PRO A 25 20.71 31.81 27.02
C PRO A 25 19.84 30.56 27.34
N ARG A 26 18.80 30.68 28.17
CA ARG A 26 18.03 29.51 28.65
C ARG A 26 16.56 29.44 28.24
N LEU A 27 16.05 30.43 27.50
CA LEU A 27 14.64 30.43 27.05
C LEU A 27 14.45 30.44 25.53
N LEU A 28 15.48 30.70 24.71
CA LEU A 28 15.31 30.74 23.25
C LEU A 28 15.38 29.35 22.59
N LEU A 29 16.17 28.42 23.15
CA LEU A 29 16.33 27.08 22.59
C LEU A 29 15.02 26.24 22.64
N PRO A 30 14.24 26.25 23.74
CA PRO A 30 12.97 25.53 23.79
C PRO A 30 11.94 26.14 22.84
N THR A 31 11.87 27.47 22.73
CA THR A 31 10.90 28.14 21.86
C THR A 31 11.26 27.98 20.39
N ALA A 32 12.54 28.07 20.01
CA ALA A 32 13.00 27.81 18.65
C ALA A 32 12.81 26.35 18.25
N LEU A 33 12.99 25.40 19.17
CA LEU A 33 12.69 23.98 18.95
C LEU A 33 11.19 23.75 18.76
N LEU A 34 10.35 24.36 19.60
CA LEU A 34 8.88 24.28 19.50
C LEU A 34 8.37 24.94 18.22
N LEU A 35 8.90 26.10 17.83
CA LEU A 35 8.63 26.75 16.55
C LEU A 35 9.11 25.89 15.38
N GLY A 36 10.31 25.31 15.47
CA GLY A 36 10.83 24.38 14.47
C GLY A 36 9.95 23.15 14.28
N LEU A 37 9.47 22.54 15.37
CA LEU A 37 8.53 21.42 15.34
C LEU A 37 7.13 21.82 14.85
N ALA A 38 6.68 23.03 15.16
CA ALA A 38 5.39 23.55 14.68
C ALA A 38 5.40 23.90 13.19
N LEU A 39 6.55 24.36 12.66
CA LEU A 39 6.76 24.68 11.25
C LEU A 39 7.20 23.45 10.42
N TRP A 40 7.67 22.38 11.06
CA TRP A 40 8.13 21.15 10.41
C TRP A 40 7.12 20.54 9.41
N PRO A 41 5.82 20.44 9.73
CA PRO A 41 4.81 19.92 8.79
C PRO A 41 4.49 20.88 7.64
N LEU A 42 4.91 22.15 7.72
CA LEU A 42 4.71 23.17 6.69
C LEU A 42 5.88 23.23 5.69
N LEU A 43 6.96 22.47 5.93
CA LEU A 43 8.04 22.34 4.96
C LEU A 43 7.51 21.65 3.69
N PRO A 44 7.89 22.12 2.49
CA PRO A 44 7.41 21.54 1.25
C PRO A 44 7.83 20.06 1.16
N SER A 45 6.84 19.20 0.93
CA SER A 45 7.09 17.80 0.60
C SER A 45 7.65 17.73 -0.83
N PRO A 46 8.70 16.94 -1.10
CA PRO A 46 9.15 16.66 -2.47
C PRO A 46 8.16 15.78 -3.26
N ALA A 47 6.98 15.49 -2.71
CA ALA A 47 5.98 14.70 -3.39
C ALA A 47 5.10 15.53 -4.35
N SER A 48 4.90 15.03 -5.57
CA SER A 48 4.00 15.64 -6.55
C SER A 48 3.40 14.59 -7.50
N PRO A 49 2.26 14.86 -8.15
CA PRO A 49 1.71 13.98 -9.18
C PRO A 49 2.70 13.69 -10.32
N GLU A 50 3.47 14.70 -10.74
CA GLU A 50 4.48 14.59 -11.80
C GLU A 50 5.66 13.72 -11.36
N ALA A 51 6.11 13.87 -10.11
CA ALA A 51 7.17 13.05 -9.56
C ALA A 51 6.75 11.58 -9.40
N LEU A 52 5.50 11.33 -9.01
CA LEU A 52 4.94 9.98 -8.99
C LEU A 52 4.87 9.38 -10.40
N GLN A 53 4.38 10.14 -11.37
CA GLN A 53 4.35 9.73 -12.77
C GLN A 53 5.75 9.40 -13.30
N ALA A 54 6.75 10.23 -12.99
CA ALA A 54 8.13 10.02 -13.40
C ALA A 54 8.73 8.75 -12.75
N ALA A 55 8.49 8.53 -11.46
CA ALA A 55 8.94 7.33 -10.75
C ALA A 55 8.31 6.06 -11.35
N GLU A 56 7.00 6.09 -11.62
CA GLU A 56 6.30 4.96 -12.24
C GLU A 56 6.78 4.68 -13.66
N ALA A 57 7.01 5.71 -14.46
CA ALA A 57 7.56 5.56 -15.81
C ALA A 57 8.94 4.87 -15.80
N ARG A 58 9.76 5.12 -14.76
CA ARG A 58 11.04 4.42 -14.56
C ARG A 58 10.84 2.95 -14.22
N LEU A 59 9.82 2.59 -13.44
CA LEU A 59 9.47 1.18 -13.21
C LEU A 59 8.98 0.51 -14.50
N LEU A 60 8.08 1.16 -15.23
CA LEU A 60 7.56 0.67 -16.50
C LEU A 60 8.63 0.50 -17.58
N SER A 61 9.76 1.21 -17.48
CA SER A 61 10.85 1.12 -18.47
C SER A 61 11.50 -0.25 -18.60
N VAL A 62 11.29 -1.16 -17.64
CA VAL A 62 11.80 -2.54 -17.70
C VAL A 62 10.92 -3.46 -18.56
N VAL A 63 9.67 -3.05 -18.83
CA VAL A 63 8.69 -3.84 -19.59
C VAL A 63 9.05 -3.79 -21.07
N GLN A 64 9.22 -4.95 -21.69
CA GLN A 64 9.61 -5.07 -23.09
C GLN A 64 8.42 -5.01 -24.05
N ARG A 65 7.25 -5.49 -23.61
CA ARG A 65 6.02 -5.44 -24.40
C ARG A 65 5.45 -4.02 -24.46
N PRO A 66 4.66 -3.69 -25.51
CA PRO A 66 3.93 -2.43 -25.55
C PRO A 66 3.01 -2.25 -24.35
N VAL A 67 3.19 -1.12 -23.67
CA VAL A 67 2.39 -0.71 -22.50
C VAL A 67 1.46 0.41 -22.91
N GLN A 68 0.17 0.26 -22.59
CA GLN A 68 -0.78 1.36 -22.62
C GLN A 68 -1.08 1.79 -21.19
N GLN A 69 -1.09 3.09 -20.92
CA GLN A 69 -1.47 3.62 -19.63
C GLN A 69 -2.53 4.71 -19.81
N ARG A 70 -3.62 4.62 -19.06
CA ARG A 70 -4.70 5.61 -19.10
C ARG A 70 -5.46 5.71 -17.79
N MET A 71 -6.09 6.87 -17.60
CA MET A 71 -7.09 7.09 -16.55
C MET A 71 -8.45 6.59 -17.06
N VAL A 72 -8.97 5.53 -16.46
CA VAL A 72 -10.25 4.90 -16.82
C VAL A 72 -11.36 5.46 -15.92
N PRO A 73 -12.53 5.86 -16.47
CA PRO A 73 -13.67 6.29 -15.67
C PRO A 73 -14.15 5.21 -14.68
N SER A 74 -14.57 5.65 -13.49
CA SER A 74 -15.06 4.81 -12.39
C SER A 74 -16.05 5.64 -11.56
N GLY A 75 -17.29 5.72 -12.02
CA GLY A 75 -18.29 6.64 -11.45
C GLY A 75 -17.85 8.10 -11.62
N GLU A 76 -17.79 8.84 -10.52
CA GLU A 76 -17.32 10.25 -10.49
C GLU A 76 -15.79 10.38 -10.44
N HIS A 77 -15.07 9.25 -10.42
CA HIS A 77 -13.62 9.20 -10.27
C HIS A 77 -12.96 8.53 -11.47
N ARG A 78 -11.64 8.53 -11.47
CA ARG A 78 -10.83 7.86 -12.48
C ARG A 78 -9.75 7.02 -11.82
N LEU A 79 -9.57 5.81 -12.34
CA LEU A 79 -8.54 4.89 -11.88
C LEU A 79 -7.40 4.80 -12.90
N ASN A 80 -6.17 4.95 -12.44
CA ASN A 80 -4.99 4.72 -13.26
C ASN A 80 -4.92 3.23 -13.61
N THR A 81 -4.80 2.94 -14.90
CA THR A 81 -4.80 1.59 -15.43
C THR A 81 -3.64 1.43 -16.40
N VAL A 82 -2.85 0.39 -16.19
CA VAL A 82 -1.83 -0.08 -17.12
C VAL A 82 -2.34 -1.35 -17.80
N ILE A 83 -2.27 -1.37 -19.12
CA ILE A 83 -2.72 -2.46 -19.97
C ILE A 83 -1.52 -2.98 -20.76
N VAL A 84 -1.27 -4.29 -20.68
CA VAL A 84 -0.20 -4.98 -21.43
C VAL A 84 -0.79 -6.19 -22.13
N GLY A 85 -0.71 -6.21 -23.46
CA GLY A 85 -1.39 -7.17 -24.32
C GLY A 85 -2.21 -6.49 -25.42
N ASP A 86 -2.68 -7.28 -26.37
CA ASP A 86 -3.44 -6.85 -27.55
C ASP A 86 -4.97 -6.94 -27.36
N GLY A 87 -5.44 -7.53 -26.25
CA GLY A 87 -6.87 -7.73 -25.98
C GLY A 87 -7.41 -9.05 -26.51
N GLU A 88 -6.59 -9.90 -27.15
CA GLU A 88 -7.05 -11.19 -27.69
C GLU A 88 -7.05 -12.30 -26.64
N LYS A 89 -6.29 -12.14 -25.57
CA LYS A 89 -6.16 -13.12 -24.47
C LYS A 89 -7.12 -12.80 -23.32
N PRO A 90 -7.51 -13.81 -22.52
CA PRO A 90 -8.38 -13.61 -21.37
C PRO A 90 -7.88 -12.48 -20.45
N PRO A 91 -8.76 -11.62 -19.93
CA PRO A 91 -8.38 -10.48 -19.11
C PRO A 91 -7.96 -10.93 -17.70
N LEU A 92 -6.74 -10.54 -17.30
CA LEU A 92 -6.22 -10.68 -15.94
C LEU A 92 -6.09 -9.30 -15.30
N VAL A 93 -6.86 -9.06 -14.24
CA VAL A 93 -6.81 -7.82 -13.47
C VAL A 93 -5.89 -7.97 -12.25
N LEU A 94 -4.91 -7.08 -12.10
CA LEU A 94 -3.95 -7.09 -11.00
C LEU A 94 -4.20 -5.94 -10.02
N MET A 95 -4.38 -6.26 -8.75
CA MET A 95 -4.61 -5.30 -7.67
C MET A 95 -3.51 -5.35 -6.62
N HIS A 96 -2.92 -4.18 -6.36
CA HIS A 96 -1.81 -4.01 -5.43
C HIS A 96 -2.24 -4.01 -3.96
N GLY A 97 -1.27 -4.23 -3.06
CA GLY A 97 -1.44 -4.11 -1.61
C GLY A 97 -1.41 -2.66 -1.08
N HIS A 98 -1.52 -2.50 0.25
CA HIS A 98 -1.50 -1.20 0.92
C HIS A 98 -0.20 -0.44 0.66
N GLY A 99 -0.29 0.84 0.28
CA GLY A 99 0.89 1.66 -0.04
C GLY A 99 1.54 1.36 -1.39
N GLY A 100 0.94 0.49 -2.20
CA GLY A 100 1.39 0.19 -3.55
C GLY A 100 0.63 0.96 -4.64
N GLY A 101 0.91 0.53 -5.87
CA GLY A 101 0.26 0.92 -7.12
C GLY A 101 0.66 -0.08 -8.21
N VAL A 102 0.23 0.14 -9.45
CA VAL A 102 0.51 -0.73 -10.61
C VAL A 102 2.02 -1.00 -10.81
N GLY A 103 2.87 -0.08 -10.38
CA GLY A 103 4.33 -0.16 -10.50
C GLY A 103 4.94 -1.43 -9.89
N VAL A 104 4.33 -1.98 -8.83
CA VAL A 104 4.86 -3.17 -8.13
C VAL A 104 4.81 -4.43 -8.98
N PHE A 105 3.94 -4.47 -9.99
CA PHE A 105 3.77 -5.62 -10.88
C PHE A 105 4.61 -5.51 -12.16
N THR A 106 5.32 -4.41 -12.41
CA THR A 106 5.93 -4.14 -13.72
C THR A 106 6.90 -5.22 -14.20
N GLN A 107 7.73 -5.79 -13.31
CA GLN A 107 8.59 -6.93 -13.65
C GLN A 107 7.84 -8.23 -14.04
N ASN A 108 6.53 -8.31 -13.78
CA ASN A 108 5.69 -9.47 -14.08
C ASN A 108 4.95 -9.33 -15.42
N PHE A 109 4.82 -8.12 -15.96
CA PHE A 109 3.93 -7.87 -17.10
C PHE A 109 4.28 -8.66 -18.34
N ASP A 110 5.57 -8.77 -18.68
CA ASP A 110 5.99 -9.47 -19.90
C ASP A 110 5.61 -10.96 -19.87
N ALA A 111 5.86 -11.63 -18.74
CA ALA A 111 5.54 -13.04 -18.54
C ALA A 111 4.03 -13.29 -18.46
N LEU A 112 3.29 -12.44 -17.74
CA LEU A 112 1.84 -12.57 -17.62
C LEU A 112 1.12 -12.29 -18.95
N ALA A 113 1.60 -11.32 -19.73
CA ALA A 113 1.04 -10.99 -21.04
C ALA A 113 1.28 -12.08 -22.11
N GLU A 114 2.09 -13.10 -21.83
CA GLU A 114 2.12 -14.32 -22.65
C GLU A 114 0.81 -15.10 -22.57
N MET A 115 0.11 -15.03 -21.44
CA MET A 115 -1.06 -15.86 -21.12
C MET A 115 -2.35 -15.05 -21.10
N TYR A 116 -2.28 -13.77 -20.75
CA TYR A 116 -3.43 -12.91 -20.50
C TYR A 116 -3.32 -11.57 -21.23
N THR A 117 -4.44 -10.86 -21.34
CA THR A 117 -4.40 -9.40 -21.47
C THR A 117 -4.37 -8.83 -20.06
N VAL A 118 -3.25 -8.22 -19.66
CA VAL A 118 -3.03 -7.78 -18.29
C VAL A 118 -3.58 -6.38 -18.09
N TYR A 119 -4.39 -6.20 -17.04
CA TYR A 119 -4.91 -4.91 -16.58
C TYR A 119 -4.46 -4.69 -15.13
N ALA A 120 -3.39 -3.94 -14.91
CA ALA A 120 -3.03 -3.50 -13.57
C ALA A 120 -3.78 -2.21 -13.23
N VAL A 121 -4.42 -2.16 -12.07
CA VAL A 121 -5.22 -1.01 -11.64
C VAL A 121 -4.73 -0.46 -10.30
N ASP A 122 -4.58 0.86 -10.23
CA ASP A 122 -4.42 1.55 -8.96
C ASP A 122 -5.79 1.68 -8.30
N LEU A 123 -5.94 1.13 -7.09
CA LEU A 123 -7.20 1.22 -6.35
C LEU A 123 -7.52 2.68 -6.02
N LEU A 124 -8.82 3.00 -5.93
CA LEU A 124 -9.27 4.35 -5.57
C LEU A 124 -8.58 4.80 -4.27
N GLY A 125 -8.01 6.00 -4.28
CA GLY A 125 -7.22 6.52 -3.17
C GLY A 125 -5.74 6.12 -3.12
N TRP A 126 -5.25 5.38 -4.12
CA TRP A 126 -3.87 4.88 -4.20
C TRP A 126 -3.19 5.19 -5.54
N GLY A 127 -1.88 4.95 -5.60
CA GLY A 127 -1.07 5.16 -6.81
C GLY A 127 -1.33 6.50 -7.48
N ARG A 128 -1.66 6.48 -8.77
CA ARG A 128 -2.03 7.65 -9.58
C ARG A 128 -3.53 7.77 -9.82
N SER A 129 -4.35 6.90 -9.23
CA SER A 129 -5.81 7.05 -9.22
C SER A 129 -6.23 8.30 -8.46
N ASP A 130 -7.45 8.76 -8.72
CA ASP A 130 -8.02 9.87 -7.95
C ASP A 130 -7.99 9.57 -6.45
N ARG A 131 -7.73 10.60 -5.63
CA ARG A 131 -7.63 10.51 -4.17
C ARG A 131 -8.67 11.38 -3.46
N PRO A 132 -9.98 11.13 -3.65
CA PRO A 132 -11.00 11.89 -2.93
C PRO A 132 -10.90 11.57 -1.43
N PRO A 133 -11.13 12.55 -0.54
CA PRO A 133 -11.16 12.27 0.90
C PRO A 133 -12.19 11.19 1.23
N PHE A 134 -11.77 10.16 1.96
CA PHE A 134 -12.70 9.11 2.40
C PHE A 134 -13.53 9.59 3.60
N THR A 135 -14.85 9.65 3.44
CA THR A 135 -15.79 10.16 4.47
C THR A 135 -16.56 9.05 5.20
N GLY A 136 -16.43 7.81 4.75
CA GLY A 136 -17.08 6.65 5.36
C GLY A 136 -16.62 6.40 6.80
N ARG A 137 -17.53 5.86 7.62
CA ARG A 137 -17.29 5.68 9.06
C ARG A 137 -17.09 4.22 9.47
N THR A 138 -17.48 3.27 8.63
CA THR A 138 -17.46 1.82 8.94
C THR A 138 -16.60 1.04 7.94
N ALA A 139 -16.27 -0.20 8.30
CA ALA A 139 -15.52 -1.09 7.42
C ALA A 139 -16.32 -1.44 6.16
N GLU A 140 -17.64 -1.60 6.28
CA GLU A 140 -18.55 -1.87 5.17
C GLU A 140 -18.58 -0.69 4.18
N SER A 141 -18.58 0.55 4.69
CA SER A 141 -18.51 1.73 3.82
C SER A 141 -17.18 1.82 3.06
N ALA A 142 -16.07 1.39 3.67
CA ALA A 142 -14.77 1.32 2.99
C ALA A 142 -14.72 0.19 1.97
N GLN A 143 -15.31 -0.97 2.30
CA GLN A 143 -15.42 -2.10 1.39
C GLN A 143 -16.24 -1.72 0.15
N ALA A 144 -17.45 -1.18 0.34
CA ALA A 144 -18.32 -0.77 -0.76
C ALA A 144 -17.63 0.25 -1.66
N TRP A 145 -16.93 1.22 -1.08
CA TRP A 145 -16.21 2.24 -1.83
C TRP A 145 -15.18 1.69 -2.82
N TRP A 146 -14.45 0.62 -2.46
CA TRP A 146 -13.55 -0.05 -3.39
C TRP A 146 -14.24 -1.03 -4.34
N VAL A 147 -15.25 -1.76 -3.88
CA VAL A 147 -15.99 -2.71 -4.73
C VAL A 147 -16.76 -1.96 -5.82
N ASP A 148 -17.48 -0.89 -5.47
CA ASP A 148 -18.27 -0.08 -6.39
C ASP A 148 -17.38 0.64 -7.41
N SER A 149 -16.21 1.14 -6.99
CA SER A 149 -15.25 1.76 -7.92
C SER A 149 -14.62 0.74 -8.86
N LEU A 150 -14.27 -0.46 -8.39
CA LEU A 150 -13.76 -1.53 -9.24
C LEU A 150 -14.82 -2.00 -10.25
N GLU A 151 -16.08 -2.11 -9.83
CA GLU A 151 -17.18 -2.50 -10.71
C GLU A 151 -17.45 -1.44 -11.80
N ALA A 152 -17.52 -0.16 -11.42
CA ALA A 152 -17.67 0.92 -12.39
C ALA A 152 -16.49 0.99 -13.37
N TRP A 153 -15.27 0.75 -12.90
CA TRP A 153 -14.07 0.65 -13.73
C TRP A 153 -14.15 -0.52 -14.72
N ARG A 154 -14.56 -1.71 -14.27
CA ARG A 154 -14.73 -2.90 -15.13
C ARG A 154 -15.73 -2.63 -16.24
N GLN A 155 -16.89 -2.06 -15.87
CA GLN A 155 -17.93 -1.67 -16.82
C GLN A 155 -17.42 -0.65 -17.85
N ALA A 156 -16.65 0.35 -17.43
CA ALA A 156 -16.08 1.36 -18.32
C ALA A 156 -15.06 0.78 -19.33
N LEU A 157 -14.41 -0.33 -19.00
CA LEU A 157 -13.55 -1.07 -19.92
C LEU A 157 -14.31 -2.07 -20.80
N GLY A 158 -15.60 -2.31 -20.53
CA GLY A 158 -16.41 -3.29 -21.25
C GLY A 158 -15.98 -4.74 -21.00
N LEU A 159 -15.33 -5.02 -19.87
CA LEU A 159 -14.86 -6.37 -19.54
C LEU A 159 -16.00 -7.19 -18.96
N GLU A 160 -16.57 -8.12 -19.71
CA GLU A 160 -17.72 -8.93 -19.25
C GLU A 160 -17.38 -9.82 -18.05
N ARG A 161 -16.29 -10.59 -18.17
CA ARG A 161 -15.76 -11.48 -17.13
C ARG A 161 -14.24 -11.33 -17.04
N ILE A 162 -13.69 -11.46 -15.84
CA ILE A 162 -12.25 -11.28 -15.56
C ILE A 162 -11.69 -12.38 -14.67
N THR A 163 -10.40 -12.67 -14.82
CA THR A 163 -9.60 -13.24 -13.72
C THR A 163 -9.12 -12.10 -12.84
N LEU A 164 -9.40 -12.16 -11.55
CA LEU A 164 -9.07 -11.10 -10.59
C LEU A 164 -7.97 -11.56 -9.63
N LEU A 165 -6.81 -10.91 -9.67
CA LEU A 165 -5.70 -11.15 -8.77
C LEU A 165 -5.56 -10.00 -7.77
N GLY A 166 -5.64 -10.31 -6.49
CA GLY A 166 -5.47 -9.34 -5.40
C GLY A 166 -4.31 -9.70 -4.48
N HIS A 167 -3.36 -8.78 -4.32
CA HIS A 167 -2.28 -8.88 -3.34
C HIS A 167 -2.63 -8.17 -2.03
N SER A 168 -2.48 -8.84 -0.87
CA SER A 168 -2.60 -8.21 0.45
C SER A 168 -3.93 -7.46 0.63
N MET A 169 -3.93 -6.13 0.83
CA MET A 169 -5.14 -5.30 0.80
C MET A 169 -5.96 -5.47 -0.49
N GLY A 170 -5.30 -5.58 -1.64
CA GLY A 170 -5.97 -5.90 -2.91
C GLY A 170 -6.65 -7.26 -2.87
N GLY A 171 -6.11 -8.24 -2.14
CA GLY A 171 -6.75 -9.54 -1.89
C GLY A 171 -8.01 -9.44 -1.02
N PHE A 172 -8.02 -8.55 -0.03
CA PHE A 172 -9.23 -8.23 0.73
C PHE A 172 -10.32 -7.67 -0.20
N VAL A 173 -9.96 -6.68 -1.02
CA VAL A 173 -10.93 -6.06 -1.95
C VAL A 173 -11.38 -7.06 -3.02
N ALA A 174 -10.48 -7.88 -3.56
CA ALA A 174 -10.81 -8.90 -4.55
C ALA A 174 -11.77 -9.96 -3.99
N THR A 175 -11.58 -10.36 -2.73
CA THR A 175 -12.51 -11.27 -2.03
C THR A 175 -13.88 -10.61 -1.87
N SER A 176 -13.93 -9.35 -1.43
CA SER A 176 -15.18 -8.60 -1.32
C SER A 176 -15.90 -8.43 -2.66
N TYR A 177 -15.14 -8.19 -3.73
CA TYR A 177 -15.67 -8.09 -5.09
C TYR A 177 -16.25 -9.43 -5.55
N ALA A 178 -15.53 -10.54 -5.35
CA ALA A 178 -16.00 -11.88 -5.70
C ALA A 178 -17.30 -12.28 -4.98
N LEU A 179 -17.46 -11.85 -3.73
CA LEU A 179 -18.69 -12.08 -2.95
C LEU A 179 -19.89 -11.25 -3.47
N ALA A 180 -19.65 -10.10 -4.10
CA ALA A 180 -20.69 -9.20 -4.59
C ALA A 180 -21.01 -9.40 -6.08
N HIS A 181 -20.02 -9.81 -6.88
CA HIS A 181 -20.04 -9.81 -8.34
C HIS A 181 -19.43 -11.10 -8.94
N SER A 182 -19.73 -12.26 -8.35
CA SER A 182 -19.20 -13.56 -8.80
C SER A 182 -19.48 -13.86 -10.27
N ASP A 183 -20.61 -13.40 -10.81
CA ASP A 183 -20.99 -13.58 -12.22
C ASP A 183 -20.03 -12.88 -13.20
N HIS A 184 -19.24 -11.92 -12.72
CA HIS A 184 -18.23 -11.19 -13.50
C HIS A 184 -16.81 -11.76 -13.33
N LEU A 185 -16.66 -12.89 -12.64
CA LEU A 185 -15.37 -13.53 -12.42
C LEU A 185 -15.28 -14.91 -13.06
N ASP A 186 -14.20 -15.12 -13.81
CA ASP A 186 -13.78 -16.46 -14.23
C ASP A 186 -12.99 -17.16 -13.14
N HIS A 187 -12.14 -16.41 -12.43
CA HIS A 187 -11.25 -16.95 -11.43
C HIS A 187 -10.80 -15.86 -10.45
N LEU A 188 -10.61 -16.25 -9.18
CA LEU A 188 -10.07 -15.39 -8.13
C LEU A 188 -8.67 -15.88 -7.71
N ILE A 189 -7.66 -15.01 -7.78
CA ILE A 189 -6.30 -15.30 -7.33
C ILE A 189 -5.97 -14.41 -6.14
N LEU A 190 -5.69 -15.02 -4.99
CA LEU A 190 -5.40 -14.32 -3.74
C LEU A 190 -3.93 -14.52 -3.40
N VAL A 191 -3.18 -13.43 -3.37
CA VAL A 191 -1.73 -13.42 -3.09
C VAL A 191 -1.51 -12.77 -1.74
N ASP A 192 -1.10 -13.56 -0.74
CA ASP A 192 -0.81 -13.08 0.64
C ASP A 192 -1.95 -12.21 1.21
N ALA A 193 -3.19 -12.63 0.97
CA ALA A 193 -4.37 -11.77 1.08
C ALA A 193 -4.69 -11.35 2.53
N ALA A 194 -5.00 -10.06 2.69
CA ALA A 194 -5.48 -9.50 3.95
C ALA A 194 -6.89 -10.00 4.30
N GLY A 195 -7.23 -9.99 5.59
CA GLY A 195 -8.54 -10.45 6.08
C GLY A 195 -8.71 -11.97 6.21
N MET A 196 -7.68 -12.76 5.87
CA MET A 196 -7.68 -14.23 5.89
C MET A 196 -7.35 -14.87 7.24
N SER A 197 -7.51 -14.11 8.33
CA SER A 197 -7.17 -14.54 9.68
C SER A 197 -8.33 -14.28 10.64
N ALA A 198 -8.64 -15.26 11.50
CA ALA A 198 -9.35 -15.02 12.76
C ALA A 198 -8.56 -13.97 13.60
N PRO A 199 -9.16 -13.28 14.61
CA PRO A 199 -8.62 -12.00 15.11
C PRO A 199 -7.12 -12.06 15.40
N VAL A 200 -6.36 -11.22 14.68
CA VAL A 200 -4.91 -11.32 14.59
C VAL A 200 -4.27 -11.05 15.95
N GLN A 201 -3.33 -11.93 16.34
CA GLN A 201 -2.43 -11.72 17.48
C GLN A 201 -1.42 -10.57 17.24
N TRP A 202 -1.44 -9.98 16.05
CA TRP A 202 -0.72 -8.77 15.73
C TRP A 202 -1.45 -7.61 16.36
N GLN A 203 -0.78 -6.92 17.28
CA GLN A 203 -1.28 -5.70 17.88
C GLN A 203 -1.39 -4.66 16.77
N SER A 204 -2.52 -4.58 16.06
CA SER A 204 -2.84 -3.48 15.12
C SER A 204 -2.95 -2.12 15.84
N GLY A 205 -2.82 -2.12 17.16
CA GLY A 205 -2.84 -0.96 18.05
C GLY A 205 -2.05 0.27 17.58
N PRO A 206 -0.76 0.18 17.17
CA PRO A 206 -0.01 1.33 16.67
C PRO A 206 -0.45 1.72 15.24
N TYR A 207 -0.73 0.76 14.36
CA TYR A 207 -1.13 1.02 12.97
C TYR A 207 -2.52 1.67 12.86
N PHE A 208 -3.41 1.47 13.84
CA PHE A 208 -4.73 2.11 13.90
C PHE A 208 -4.64 3.64 14.00
N ASN A 209 -3.61 4.20 14.64
CA ASN A 209 -3.45 5.64 14.81
C ASN A 209 -2.21 6.22 14.10
N LEU A 210 -1.23 5.39 13.75
CA LEU A 210 0.02 5.81 13.13
C LEU A 210 0.41 4.83 12.02
N THR A 211 -0.03 5.12 10.80
CA THR A 211 0.33 4.34 9.61
C THR A 211 1.76 4.69 9.16
N PRO A 212 2.45 3.79 8.44
CA PRO A 212 3.75 4.10 7.83
C PRO A 212 3.71 5.36 6.96
N GLN A 213 2.61 5.56 6.22
CA GLN A 213 2.43 6.72 5.35
C GLN A 213 2.27 8.02 6.15
N ARG A 214 1.57 8.00 7.29
CA ARG A 214 1.53 9.15 8.22
C ARG A 214 2.92 9.47 8.75
N VAL A 215 3.74 8.47 9.05
CA VAL A 215 5.13 8.69 9.48
C VAL A 215 5.93 9.33 8.36
N VAL A 216 5.85 8.83 7.13
CA VAL A 216 6.54 9.40 5.96
C VAL A 216 6.17 10.86 5.75
N ARG A 217 4.87 11.20 5.81
CA ARG A 217 4.42 12.60 5.70
C ARG A 217 4.91 13.45 6.87
N TRP A 218 4.90 12.92 8.08
CA TRP A 218 5.33 13.64 9.28
C TRP A 218 6.84 13.94 9.29
N VAL A 219 7.69 13.04 8.79
CA VAL A 219 9.14 13.29 8.69
C VAL A 219 9.51 14.23 7.52
N GLY A 220 8.54 14.64 6.70
CA GLY A 220 8.69 15.69 5.69
C GLY A 220 9.82 15.40 4.69
N PRO A 221 10.80 16.32 4.52
CA PRO A 221 11.91 16.15 3.58
C PRO A 221 12.81 14.92 3.82
N LEU A 222 12.76 14.31 5.02
CA LEU A 222 13.50 13.08 5.32
C LEU A 222 12.75 11.81 4.89
N GLY A 223 11.51 11.93 4.41
CA GLY A 223 10.68 10.82 3.97
C GLY A 223 11.34 9.90 2.94
N PRO A 224 12.02 10.40 1.89
CA PRO A 224 12.71 9.55 0.93
C PRO A 224 13.79 8.67 1.58
N ARG A 225 14.53 9.20 2.56
CA ARG A 225 15.55 8.42 3.29
C ARG A 225 14.94 7.33 4.17
N LEU A 226 13.80 7.63 4.80
CA LEU A 226 13.06 6.66 5.59
C LEU A 226 12.55 5.50 4.71
N VAL A 227 11.99 5.80 3.54
CA VAL A 227 11.51 4.80 2.59
C VAL A 227 12.68 4.01 1.99
N ALA A 228 13.79 4.67 1.67
CA ALA A 228 15.00 4.00 1.17
C ALA A 228 15.51 2.95 2.17
N ALA A 229 15.55 3.30 3.46
CA ALA A 229 16.00 2.40 4.52
C ALA A 229 15.06 1.19 4.69
N SER A 230 13.74 1.36 4.55
CA SER A 230 12.79 0.25 4.67
C SER A 230 12.65 -0.61 3.41
N ARG A 231 13.13 -0.13 2.26
CA ARG A 231 13.01 -0.80 0.96
C ARG A 231 14.36 -1.21 0.36
N GLN A 232 15.45 -1.14 1.12
CA GLN A 232 16.80 -1.37 0.62
C GLN A 232 16.95 -2.77 0.01
N GLU A 233 16.48 -3.80 0.72
CA GLU A 233 16.59 -5.18 0.27
C GLU A 233 15.74 -5.46 -0.97
N GLU A 234 14.49 -4.98 -0.98
CA GLU A 234 13.59 -5.08 -2.13
C GLU A 234 14.18 -4.36 -3.37
N SER A 235 14.68 -3.14 -3.18
CA SER A 235 15.31 -2.37 -4.26
C SER A 235 16.58 -3.02 -4.79
N ALA A 236 17.32 -3.79 -3.98
CA ALA A 236 18.54 -4.48 -4.40
C ALA A 236 18.27 -5.76 -5.20
N ARG A 237 17.07 -6.34 -5.08
CA ARG A 237 16.68 -7.60 -5.71
C ARG A 237 15.85 -7.43 -6.99
N THR A 238 15.38 -6.22 -7.26
CA THR A 238 14.49 -5.92 -8.39
C THR A 238 15.27 -5.42 -9.62
N PRO A 239 14.72 -5.57 -10.84
CA PRO A 239 15.40 -5.15 -12.07
C PRO A 239 15.30 -3.64 -12.35
N TYR A 240 14.81 -2.84 -11.41
CA TYR A 240 14.46 -1.45 -11.65
C TYR A 240 15.68 -0.52 -11.65
N PRO A 241 15.61 0.63 -12.37
CA PRO A 241 16.63 1.66 -12.27
C PRO A 241 16.86 2.11 -10.82
N GLU A 242 18.11 2.45 -10.48
CA GLU A 242 18.50 2.80 -9.11
C GLU A 242 17.60 3.88 -8.49
N GLY A 243 17.02 3.58 -7.33
CA GLY A 243 16.13 4.49 -6.60
C GLY A 243 14.71 4.62 -7.16
N ALA A 244 14.38 4.05 -8.33
CA ALA A 244 13.05 4.17 -8.93
C ALA A 244 11.95 3.60 -8.02
N LEU A 245 12.20 2.43 -7.40
CA LEU A 245 11.26 1.79 -6.50
C LEU A 245 11.05 2.61 -5.21
N VAL A 246 12.14 3.15 -4.66
CA VAL A 246 12.10 4.01 -3.47
C VAL A 246 11.34 5.30 -3.75
N ASP A 247 11.63 5.95 -4.87
CA ASP A 247 10.94 7.16 -5.31
C ASP A 247 9.44 6.87 -5.46
N TYR A 248 9.08 5.76 -6.10
CA TYR A 248 7.69 5.36 -6.30
C TYR A 248 6.95 5.17 -4.97
N TYR A 249 7.49 4.37 -4.05
CA TYR A 249 6.89 4.16 -2.73
C TYR A 249 6.82 5.44 -1.90
N TYR A 250 7.84 6.29 -1.98
CA TYR A 250 7.83 7.57 -1.28
C TYR A 250 6.71 8.47 -1.78
N GLN A 251 6.59 8.63 -3.11
CA GLN A 251 5.58 9.47 -3.73
C GLN A 251 4.15 9.01 -3.39
N ILE A 252 3.90 7.70 -3.37
CA ILE A 252 2.61 7.13 -2.93
C ILE A 252 2.37 7.40 -1.44
N SER A 253 3.38 7.17 -0.59
CA SER A 253 3.25 7.33 0.87
C SER A 253 3.07 8.79 1.29
N ALA A 254 3.66 9.72 0.56
CA ALA A 254 3.59 11.14 0.84
C ALA A 254 2.33 11.83 0.30
N ALA A 255 1.55 11.15 -0.56
CA ALA A 255 0.32 11.67 -1.13
C ALA A 255 -0.81 11.87 -0.10
N PRO A 256 -1.86 12.64 -0.42
CA PRO A 256 -3.00 12.85 0.48
C PRO A 256 -3.62 11.53 0.96
N PRO A 257 -3.96 11.41 2.26
CA PRO A 257 -4.60 10.20 2.77
C PRO A 257 -6.01 10.09 2.16
N SER A 258 -6.27 8.97 1.50
CA SER A 258 -7.58 8.65 0.91
C SER A 258 -7.83 7.16 1.09
N GLY A 259 -7.23 6.30 0.26
CA GLY A 259 -7.31 4.85 0.42
C GLY A 259 -6.71 4.36 1.75
N GLU A 260 -5.73 5.09 2.28
CA GLU A 260 -5.20 4.87 3.62
C GLU A 260 -6.27 5.00 4.72
N ASP A 261 -7.11 6.04 4.65
CA ASP A 261 -8.15 6.28 5.64
C ASP A 261 -9.30 5.28 5.52
N ALA A 262 -9.61 4.83 4.31
CA ALA A 262 -10.51 3.72 4.06
C ALA A 262 -9.97 2.41 4.67
N PHE A 263 -8.69 2.08 4.41
CA PHE A 263 -8.09 0.82 4.90
C PHE A 263 -8.03 0.74 6.42
N ARG A 264 -7.81 1.89 7.07
CA ARG A 264 -7.83 1.99 8.53
C ARG A 264 -9.19 1.61 9.15
N LYS A 265 -10.30 1.73 8.40
CA LYS A 265 -11.61 1.23 8.84
C LYS A 265 -11.68 -0.29 8.83
N ILE A 266 -10.94 -0.94 7.92
CA ILE A 266 -10.87 -2.40 7.79
C ILE A 266 -9.99 -3.01 8.89
N LEU A 267 -8.87 -2.38 9.25
CA LEU A 267 -7.87 -2.94 10.16
C LEU A 267 -8.35 -3.14 11.61
N GLY A 268 -9.34 -2.36 12.06
CA GLY A 268 -9.85 -2.36 13.44
C GLY A 268 -8.76 -2.18 14.52
N MET A 269 -9.16 -1.97 15.78
CA MET A 269 -8.19 -1.71 16.87
C MET A 269 -7.51 -2.99 17.40
N ARG A 270 -8.20 -4.13 17.33
CA ARG A 270 -7.75 -5.41 17.91
C ARG A 270 -7.83 -6.59 16.95
N ALA A 271 -8.54 -6.42 15.83
CA ALA A 271 -8.80 -7.42 14.82
C ALA A 271 -9.36 -6.71 13.58
N TRP A 272 -9.37 -7.41 12.44
CA TRP A 272 -10.10 -7.00 11.26
C TRP A 272 -11.53 -6.61 11.64
N ALA A 273 -11.92 -5.37 11.35
CA ALA A 273 -13.28 -4.90 11.54
C ALA A 273 -14.25 -5.64 10.61
N LEU A 274 -13.75 -6.15 9.49
CA LEU A 274 -14.47 -7.00 8.55
C LEU A 274 -13.58 -8.19 8.14
N PRO A 275 -13.59 -9.31 8.86
CA PRO A 275 -12.80 -10.48 8.49
C PRO A 275 -13.38 -11.15 7.24
N GLN A 276 -12.51 -11.56 6.31
CA GLN A 276 -12.90 -12.24 5.07
C GLN A 276 -12.93 -13.76 5.23
N LEU A 277 -12.06 -14.31 6.10
CA LEU A 277 -11.91 -15.76 6.28
C LEU A 277 -13.25 -16.51 6.47
N PRO A 278 -14.19 -16.08 7.34
CA PRO A 278 -15.46 -16.79 7.52
C PRO A 278 -16.37 -16.75 6.29
N ARG A 279 -16.22 -15.71 5.45
CA ARG A 279 -17.04 -15.45 4.27
C ARG A 279 -16.55 -16.21 3.03
N LEU A 280 -15.36 -16.81 3.09
CA LEU A 280 -14.85 -17.64 1.97
C LEU A 280 -15.76 -18.83 1.66
N ALA A 281 -16.49 -19.34 2.65
CA ALA A 281 -17.46 -20.42 2.45
C ALA A 281 -18.65 -20.00 1.56
N GLU A 282 -18.86 -18.71 1.35
CA GLU A 282 -19.89 -18.16 0.46
C GLU A 282 -19.39 -18.02 -1.00
N LEU A 283 -18.08 -18.16 -1.25
CA LEU A 283 -17.52 -18.02 -2.59
C LEU A 283 -17.90 -19.21 -3.48
N THR A 284 -18.39 -18.90 -4.67
CA THR A 284 -18.69 -19.89 -5.74
C THR A 284 -17.66 -19.88 -6.86
N VAL A 285 -16.78 -18.88 -6.89
CA VAL A 285 -15.79 -18.67 -7.95
C VAL A 285 -14.57 -19.59 -7.73
N PRO A 286 -14.04 -20.27 -8.77
CA PRO A 286 -12.76 -20.97 -8.69
C PRO A 286 -11.67 -20.06 -8.13
N THR A 287 -10.95 -20.54 -7.11
CA THR A 287 -10.03 -19.69 -6.34
C THR A 287 -8.66 -20.34 -6.19
N THR A 288 -7.61 -19.58 -6.46
CA THR A 288 -6.23 -19.97 -6.20
C THR A 288 -5.64 -19.09 -5.12
N LEU A 289 -5.03 -19.70 -4.12
CA LEU A 289 -4.31 -19.07 -3.03
C LEU A 289 -2.81 -19.21 -3.31
N ILE A 290 -2.09 -18.10 -3.34
CA ILE A 290 -0.63 -18.05 -3.47
C ILE A 290 -0.09 -17.33 -2.24
N TRP A 291 0.91 -17.91 -1.59
CA TRP A 291 1.45 -17.37 -0.36
C TRP A 291 2.97 -17.50 -0.33
N GLY A 292 3.68 -16.47 0.12
CA GLY A 292 5.10 -16.60 0.42
C GLY A 292 5.32 -17.44 1.66
N ALA A 293 6.15 -18.47 1.59
CA ALA A 293 6.38 -19.39 2.72
C ALA A 293 6.97 -18.70 3.97
N ASP A 294 7.59 -17.54 3.79
CA ASP A 294 8.27 -16.76 4.83
C ASP A 294 7.52 -15.45 5.15
N ASP A 295 6.24 -15.33 4.80
CA ASP A 295 5.45 -14.12 5.07
C ASP A 295 5.22 -13.91 6.59
N GLU A 296 5.98 -12.98 7.17
CA GLU A 296 5.83 -12.56 8.57
C GLU A 296 4.71 -11.53 8.79
N LEU A 297 4.24 -10.86 7.73
CA LEU A 297 3.20 -9.83 7.83
C LEU A 297 1.80 -10.47 7.84
N VAL A 298 1.55 -11.38 6.91
CA VAL A 298 0.31 -12.15 6.84
C VAL A 298 0.67 -13.63 6.79
N SER A 299 0.76 -14.28 7.95
CA SER A 299 1.26 -15.66 8.05
C SER A 299 0.65 -16.64 7.03
N PRO A 300 1.45 -17.55 6.43
CA PRO A 300 0.98 -18.60 5.52
C PRO A 300 -0.10 -19.51 6.10
N ARG A 301 -0.15 -19.62 7.43
CA ARG A 301 -1.23 -20.32 8.15
C ARG A 301 -2.61 -19.77 7.82
N ASN A 302 -2.70 -18.51 7.40
CA ASN A 302 -3.94 -17.90 6.95
C ASN A 302 -4.37 -18.45 5.58
N GLY A 303 -3.43 -18.65 4.66
CA GLY A 303 -3.66 -19.36 3.39
C GLY A 303 -4.10 -20.81 3.61
N GLU A 304 -3.45 -21.54 4.52
CA GLU A 304 -3.84 -22.91 4.89
C GLU A 304 -5.27 -22.98 5.46
N ARG A 305 -5.63 -22.02 6.33
CA ARG A 305 -7.00 -21.91 6.88
C ARG A 305 -8.02 -21.55 5.82
N ALA A 306 -7.68 -20.64 4.92
CA ALA A 306 -8.53 -20.26 3.80
C ALA A 306 -8.79 -21.47 2.89
N HIS A 307 -7.74 -22.23 2.56
CA HIS A 307 -7.85 -23.45 1.77
C HIS A 307 -8.73 -24.50 2.45
N ALA A 308 -8.60 -24.67 3.77
CA ALA A 308 -9.44 -25.60 4.54
C ALA A 308 -10.94 -25.21 4.54
N LEU A 309 -11.26 -23.91 4.46
CA LEU A 309 -12.64 -23.40 4.40
C LEU A 309 -13.21 -23.34 2.98
N LEU A 310 -12.34 -23.30 1.98
CA LEU A 310 -12.70 -23.35 0.56
C LEU A 310 -12.02 -24.57 -0.09
N PRO A 311 -12.51 -25.81 0.14
CA PRO A 311 -11.81 -27.02 -0.30
C PRO A 311 -11.67 -27.16 -1.82
N THR A 312 -12.44 -26.40 -2.59
CA THR A 312 -12.33 -26.30 -4.06
C THR A 312 -11.20 -25.38 -4.52
N SER A 313 -10.54 -24.67 -3.59
CA SER A 313 -9.38 -23.84 -3.91
C SER A 313 -8.12 -24.66 -4.09
N GLU A 314 -7.12 -24.07 -4.73
CA GLU A 314 -5.74 -24.55 -4.67
C GLU A 314 -4.89 -23.65 -3.78
N LEU A 315 -3.90 -24.22 -3.09
CA LEU A 315 -2.93 -23.47 -2.29
C LEU A 315 -1.51 -23.75 -2.76
N TYR A 316 -0.79 -22.69 -3.09
CA TYR A 316 0.62 -22.72 -3.45
C TYR A 316 1.44 -21.89 -2.46
N LEU A 317 2.41 -22.55 -1.82
CA LEU A 317 3.42 -21.87 -1.00
C LEU A 317 4.68 -21.65 -1.83
N VAL A 318 5.13 -20.40 -1.93
CA VAL A 318 6.32 -20.00 -2.68
C VAL A 318 7.51 -19.99 -1.73
N PRO A 319 8.47 -20.92 -1.87
CA PRO A 319 9.64 -20.96 -0.99
C PRO A 319 10.51 -19.72 -1.14
N ALA A 320 11.17 -19.28 -0.05
CA ALA A 320 12.07 -18.12 -0.06
C ALA A 320 11.40 -16.81 -0.51
N ALA A 321 10.09 -16.69 -0.29
CA ALA A 321 9.31 -15.48 -0.51
C ALA A 321 8.59 -15.09 0.79
N GLY A 322 8.67 -13.81 1.14
CA GLY A 322 7.85 -13.17 2.15
C GLY A 322 6.54 -12.65 1.57
N HIS A 323 6.17 -11.43 1.94
CA HIS A 323 4.84 -10.89 1.68
C HIS A 323 4.55 -10.54 0.21
N SER A 324 5.52 -10.54 -0.71
CA SER A 324 5.31 -10.20 -2.12
C SER A 324 5.98 -11.22 -3.06
N PRO A 325 5.47 -12.46 -3.18
CA PRO A 325 6.08 -13.53 -3.97
C PRO A 325 6.29 -13.19 -5.44
N TYR A 326 5.39 -12.40 -6.05
CA TYR A 326 5.53 -11.90 -7.42
C TYR A 326 6.71 -10.93 -7.62
N SER A 327 7.26 -10.40 -6.54
CA SER A 327 8.44 -9.52 -6.57
C SER A 327 9.69 -10.23 -6.08
N GLU A 328 9.55 -11.06 -5.05
CA GLU A 328 10.66 -11.74 -4.38
C GLU A 328 11.11 -13.01 -5.10
N GLN A 329 10.18 -13.73 -5.73
CA GLN A 329 10.41 -14.97 -6.48
C GLN A 329 9.60 -14.96 -7.80
N PRO A 330 9.88 -14.01 -8.72
CA PRO A 330 9.06 -13.78 -9.90
C PRO A 330 8.99 -15.02 -10.81
N ASP A 331 10.11 -15.72 -11.02
CA ASP A 331 10.14 -16.92 -11.87
C ASP A 331 9.24 -18.04 -11.33
N ALA A 332 9.28 -18.28 -10.01
CA ALA A 332 8.42 -19.25 -9.36
C ALA A 332 6.94 -18.83 -9.46
N PHE A 333 6.66 -17.54 -9.23
CA PHE A 333 5.32 -16.99 -9.36
C PHE A 333 4.77 -17.12 -10.79
N HIS A 334 5.55 -16.82 -11.82
CA HIS A 334 5.14 -16.97 -13.23
C HIS A 334 4.92 -18.43 -13.61
N ALA A 335 5.80 -19.33 -13.15
CA ALA A 335 5.66 -20.76 -13.40
C ALA A 335 4.39 -21.34 -12.78
N LEU A 336 4.03 -20.90 -11.57
CA LEU A 336 2.78 -21.29 -10.90
C LEU A 336 1.56 -20.90 -11.73
N LEU A 337 1.49 -19.64 -12.18
CA LEU A 337 0.36 -19.16 -12.99
C LEU A 337 0.29 -19.85 -14.37
N ARG A 338 1.44 -20.20 -14.95
CA ARG A 338 1.50 -20.90 -16.25
C ARG A 338 1.00 -22.34 -16.18
N ASN A 339 1.24 -22.99 -15.05
CA ASN A 339 0.94 -24.41 -14.83
C ASN A 339 -0.37 -24.63 -14.08
N SER A 340 -0.98 -23.58 -13.53
CA SER A 340 -2.28 -23.69 -12.86
C SER A 340 -3.33 -24.23 -13.85
N PRO A 341 -4.12 -25.24 -13.45
CA PRO A 341 -5.09 -25.89 -14.33
C PRO A 341 -6.23 -24.97 -14.76
N PHE A 342 -6.39 -23.82 -14.12
CA PHE A 342 -7.44 -22.86 -14.39
C PHE A 342 -7.03 -21.88 -15.50
N ARG A 343 -6.92 -22.41 -16.71
CA ARG A 343 -7.01 -21.57 -17.91
C ARG A 343 -8.47 -21.21 -18.12
N VAL A 344 -8.76 -19.91 -18.22
CA VAL A 344 -10.05 -19.41 -18.67
C VAL A 344 -10.34 -20.04 -20.02
N HIS A 345 -11.34 -20.92 -20.08
CA HIS A 345 -11.83 -21.42 -21.35
C HIS A 345 -12.40 -20.24 -22.11
N ASN A 346 -11.80 -19.91 -23.26
CA ASN A 346 -12.44 -19.02 -24.22
C ASN A 346 -13.79 -19.66 -24.58
N PRO A 347 -14.95 -19.02 -24.33
CA PRO A 347 -16.16 -19.48 -24.99
C PRO A 347 -15.85 -19.39 -26.49
N ALA A 348 -16.00 -20.52 -27.19
CA ALA A 348 -15.91 -20.51 -28.65
C ALA A 348 -16.80 -19.38 -29.17
N PRO A 349 -16.39 -18.62 -30.20
CA PRO A 349 -17.26 -17.60 -30.77
C PRO A 349 -18.59 -18.28 -31.10
N THR A 350 -19.67 -17.75 -30.54
CA THR A 350 -21.02 -18.16 -30.87
C THR A 350 -21.15 -18.02 -32.38
N ALA A 351 -21.19 -19.15 -33.09
CA ALA A 351 -21.63 -19.17 -34.46
C ALA A 351 -23.13 -18.88 -34.41
N ASP A 352 -23.49 -17.64 -34.73
CA ASP A 352 -24.78 -17.25 -35.34
C ASP A 352 -24.62 -15.90 -36.05
#